data_AF-A0A534A280-F1
#
_entry.id   AF-A0A534A280-F1
#
_cell.length_a   1.000
_cell.length_b   1.000
_cell.length_c   1.000
_cell.angle_alpha   90.00
_cell.angle_beta   90.00
_cell.angle_gamma   90.00
#
_symmetry.space_group_name_H-M   'P 1'
#
loop_
_entity.id
_entity.type
_entity.pdbx_description
1 polymer ?
#
loop_
_entity_poly.entity_id
_entity_poly.type
_entity_poly.pdbx_seq_one_letter_code
_entity_poly.pdbx_strand_id
1 'polypeptide(L)'
;MLVPMDLYQKLFNLARAPQIISVGELNDACGYRIVSVRRTETKFGQAVIADIEMPDGLKKGTCLPSRFNRQFTDDDLVELSNGHYYIRCTGKEGKSYNVDIYKK
;
A
#
# COMPACT_ATOMS: atom_id res chain seq x y z
N MET A 1 -16.17 15.61 -33.54
CA MET A 1 -16.54 15.08 -32.20
C MET A 1 -15.45 15.48 -31.22
N LEU A 2 -15.69 16.51 -30.42
CA LEU A 2 -14.76 16.97 -29.40
C LEU A 2 -14.94 16.09 -28.16
N VAL A 3 -14.03 15.13 -27.96
CA VAL A 3 -13.96 14.42 -26.68
C VAL A 3 -13.55 15.47 -25.64
N PRO A 4 -14.34 15.72 -24.58
CA PRO A 4 -14.01 16.74 -23.60
C PRO A 4 -12.66 16.40 -22.98
N MET A 5 -11.71 17.36 -23.01
CA MET A 5 -10.36 17.22 -22.42
C MET A 5 -10.38 16.76 -20.95
N ASP A 6 -11.50 16.99 -20.26
CA ASP A 6 -11.78 16.56 -18.90
C ASP A 6 -11.74 15.02 -18.73
N LEU A 7 -12.20 14.28 -19.74
CA LEU A 7 -12.23 12.81 -19.69
C LEU A 7 -10.81 12.23 -19.83
N TYR A 8 -9.98 12.83 -20.69
CA TYR A 8 -8.60 12.44 -20.85
C TYR A 8 -7.78 12.71 -19.59
N GLN A 9 -7.95 13.88 -18.96
CA GLN A 9 -7.29 14.17 -17.68
C GLN A 9 -7.75 13.22 -16.57
N LYS A 10 -9.04 12.89 -16.50
CA LYS A 10 -9.54 11.89 -15.53
C LYS A 10 -8.98 10.50 -15.81
N LEU A 11 -8.93 10.04 -17.06
CA LEU A 11 -8.33 8.76 -17.42
C LEU A 11 -6.82 8.73 -17.17
N PHE A 12 -6.11 9.83 -17.44
CA PHE A 12 -4.68 9.95 -17.13
C PHE A 12 -4.42 9.94 -15.62
N ASN A 13 -5.25 10.64 -14.85
CA ASN A 13 -5.17 10.62 -13.38
C ASN A 13 -5.55 9.25 -12.81
N LEU A 14 -6.49 8.54 -13.43
CA LEU A 14 -6.86 7.18 -13.04
C LEU A 14 -5.75 6.16 -13.41
N ALA A 15 -5.10 6.34 -14.55
CA ALA A 15 -3.96 5.52 -14.98
C ALA A 15 -2.70 5.77 -14.14
N ARG A 16 -2.55 6.99 -13.60
CA ARG A 16 -1.49 7.35 -12.64
C ARG A 16 -1.83 7.05 -11.19
N ALA A 17 -3.08 6.67 -10.90
CA ALA A 17 -3.43 6.27 -9.55
C ALA A 17 -2.60 5.01 -9.21
N PRO A 18 -1.81 5.01 -8.12
CA PRO A 18 -1.06 3.83 -7.73
C PRO A 18 -2.04 2.69 -7.58
N GLN A 19 -1.83 1.60 -8.31
CA GLN A 19 -2.72 0.45 -8.26
C GLN A 19 -2.69 -0.10 -6.85
N ILE A 20 -3.83 -0.04 -6.16
CA ILE A 20 -3.97 -0.59 -4.82
C ILE A 20 -4.28 -2.08 -4.97
N ILE A 21 -3.34 -2.93 -4.58
CA ILE A 21 -3.53 -4.37 -4.53
C ILE A 21 -3.92 -4.79 -3.12
N SER A 22 -4.66 -5.90 -3.03
CA SER A 22 -5.00 -6.46 -1.73
C SER A 22 -3.74 -6.97 -1.04
N VAL A 23 -3.62 -6.74 0.28
CA VAL A 23 -2.53 -7.29 1.09
C VAL A 23 -2.40 -8.82 0.90
N GLY A 24 -3.51 -9.52 0.66
CA GLY A 24 -3.52 -10.96 0.40
C GLY A 24 -2.84 -11.39 -0.90
N GLU A 25 -2.48 -10.46 -1.78
CA GLU A 25 -1.67 -10.73 -2.97
C GLU A 25 -0.17 -10.70 -2.66
N LEU A 26 0.22 -10.23 -1.48
CA LEU A 26 1.61 -10.14 -1.03
C LEU A 26 2.14 -11.47 -0.51
N ASN A 27 2.10 -12.52 -1.34
CA ASN A 27 2.46 -13.88 -0.94
C ASN A 27 3.95 -14.21 -1.17
N ASP A 28 4.76 -13.22 -1.54
CA ASP A 28 6.20 -13.44 -1.73
C ASP A 28 6.90 -13.70 -0.39
N ALA A 29 7.70 -14.78 -0.35
CA ALA A 29 8.44 -15.19 0.84
C ALA A 29 9.53 -14.19 1.23
N CYS A 30 10.11 -13.48 0.25
CA CYS A 30 11.13 -12.44 0.45
C CYS A 30 10.55 -11.09 0.86
N GLY A 31 9.22 -10.93 0.77
CA GLY A 31 8.50 -9.70 1.04
C GLY A 31 8.76 -8.61 0.00
N TYR A 32 7.91 -7.60 0.02
CA TYR A 32 7.95 -6.47 -0.90
C TYR A 32 8.56 -5.27 -0.20
N ARG A 33 9.46 -4.56 -0.86
CA ARG A 33 10.10 -3.40 -0.27
C ARG A 33 9.09 -2.27 -0.14
N ILE A 34 8.99 -1.69 1.05
CA ILE A 34 8.22 -0.47 1.29
C ILE A 34 9.02 0.72 0.76
N VAL A 35 8.41 1.49 -0.12
CA VAL A 35 8.97 2.70 -0.73
C VAL A 35 8.42 3.95 -0.04
N SER A 36 7.15 3.90 0.38
CA SER A 36 6.49 5.00 1.07
C SER A 36 5.32 4.48 1.87
N VAL A 37 4.97 5.15 2.96
CA VAL A 37 3.75 4.87 3.72
C VAL A 37 3.00 6.16 3.97
N ARG A 38 1.69 6.16 3.71
CA ARG A 38 0.83 7.32 3.89
C ARG A 38 -0.47 6.93 4.58
N ARG A 39 -0.99 7.85 5.39
CA ARG A 39 -2.33 7.72 5.97
C ARG A 39 -3.35 8.35 5.06
N THR A 40 -4.50 7.72 4.97
CA THR A 40 -5.65 8.23 4.23
C THR A 40 -6.90 8.05 5.07
N GLU A 41 -7.77 9.05 5.05
CA GLU A 41 -9.10 8.91 5.64
C GLU A 41 -10.02 8.20 4.66
N THR A 42 -10.61 7.10 5.11
CA THR A 42 -11.61 6.36 4.37
C THR A 42 -12.96 6.51 5.06
N LYS A 43 -14.05 6.16 4.35
CA LYS A 43 -15.41 6.16 4.91
C LYS A 43 -15.59 5.29 6.16
N PHE A 44 -14.66 4.38 6.42
CA PHE A 44 -14.68 3.44 7.55
C PHE A 44 -13.65 3.79 8.64
N GLY A 45 -12.94 4.91 8.51
CA GLY A 45 -11.91 5.36 9.47
C GLY A 45 -10.56 5.66 8.81
N GLN A 46 -9.54 5.87 9.63
CA GLN A 46 -8.16 6.04 9.16
C GLN A 46 -7.62 4.72 8.60
N ALA A 47 -7.09 4.75 7.39
CA ALA A 47 -6.39 3.63 6.77
C ALA A 47 -4.94 4.03 6.45
N VAL A 48 -4.05 3.05 6.51
CA VAL A 48 -2.65 3.24 6.13
C VAL A 48 -2.40 2.51 4.82
N ILE A 49 -1.90 3.24 3.83
CA ILE A 49 -1.49 2.71 2.53
C ILE A 49 0.04 2.67 2.52
N ALA A 50 0.60 1.50 2.31
CA ALA A 50 2.01 1.31 2.02
C ALA A 50 2.20 1.18 0.51
N ASP A 51 2.99 2.06 -0.09
CA ASP A 51 3.46 1.91 -1.46
C ASP A 51 4.69 1.00 -1.44
N ILE A 52 4.59 -0.08 -2.19
CA ILE A 52 5.59 -1.14 -2.26
C ILE A 52 6.14 -1.28 -3.68
N GLU A 53 7.38 -1.73 -3.77
CA GLU A 53 8.02 -2.09 -5.02
C GLU A 53 7.85 -3.59 -5.28
N MET A 54 7.13 -3.90 -6.35
CA MET A 54 6.94 -5.26 -6.83
C MET A 54 8.20 -5.75 -7.57
N PRO A 55 8.42 -7.07 -7.68
CA PRO A 55 9.60 -7.64 -8.35
C PRO A 55 9.70 -7.30 -9.85
N ASP A 56 8.58 -6.90 -10.47
CA ASP A 56 8.51 -6.37 -11.84
C ASP A 56 8.99 -4.90 -11.94
N GLY A 57 9.38 -4.28 -10.83
CA GLY A 57 9.76 -2.87 -10.72
C GLY A 57 8.57 -1.91 -10.68
N LEU A 58 7.33 -2.42 -10.67
CA LEU A 58 6.14 -1.59 -10.55
C LEU A 58 5.88 -1.21 -9.10
N LYS A 59 5.49 0.04 -8.88
CA LYS A 59 5.06 0.52 -7.57
C LYS A 59 3.57 0.30 -7.43
N LYS A 60 3.17 -0.46 -6.41
CA LYS A 60 1.77 -0.73 -6.09
C LYS A 60 1.48 -0.29 -4.66
N GLY A 61 0.29 0.25 -4.43
CA GLY A 61 -0.18 0.56 -3.09
C GLY A 61 -0.77 -0.70 -2.46
N THR A 62 -0.68 -0.84 -1.15
CA THR A 62 -1.41 -1.87 -0.41
C THR A 62 -1.98 -1.30 0.87
N CYS A 63 -3.24 -1.64 1.14
CA CYS A 63 -3.91 -1.20 2.35
C CYS A 63 -3.56 -2.13 3.50
N LEU A 64 -2.97 -1.58 4.56
CA LEU A 64 -2.70 -2.32 5.77
C LEU A 64 -4.02 -2.68 6.46
N PRO A 65 -4.16 -3.92 6.98
CA PRO A 65 -5.39 -4.37 7.61
C PRO A 65 -5.70 -3.51 8.85
N SER A 66 -6.96 -3.30 9.17
CA SER A 66 -7.37 -2.47 10.33
C SER A 66 -6.87 -2.99 11.69
N ARG A 67 -6.45 -4.28 11.76
CA ARG A 67 -5.78 -4.87 12.93
C ARG A 67 -4.34 -4.37 13.11
N PHE A 68 -3.75 -3.83 12.04
CA PHE A 68 -2.51 -3.06 12.05
C PHE A 68 -2.79 -1.67 12.66
N ASN A 69 -3.40 -1.68 13.84
CA ASN A 69 -3.75 -0.53 14.64
C ASN A 69 -2.65 -0.28 15.69
N ARG A 70 -1.40 -0.53 15.30
CA ARG A 70 -0.29 0.13 15.99
C ARG A 70 -0.49 1.61 15.66
N GLN A 71 -0.55 2.47 16.66
CA GLN A 71 -0.46 3.90 16.39
C GLN A 71 0.90 4.12 15.75
N PHE A 72 0.95 4.14 14.42
CA PHE A 72 2.10 4.70 13.74
C PHE A 72 2.12 6.15 14.22
N THR A 73 3.26 6.63 14.68
CA THR A 73 3.52 8.06 14.76
C THR A 73 4.01 8.54 13.40
N ASP A 74 4.09 9.85 13.19
CA ASP A 74 4.70 10.38 11.96
C ASP A 74 6.16 9.91 11.82
N ASP A 75 6.87 9.75 12.94
CA ASP A 75 8.22 9.19 12.99
C ASP A 75 8.27 7.75 12.45
N ASP A 76 7.34 6.88 12.86
CA ASP A 76 7.27 5.51 12.33
C ASP A 76 6.99 5.47 10.83
N LEU A 77 6.19 6.41 10.29
CA LEU A 77 5.92 6.49 8.84
C LEU A 77 7.17 6.89 8.07
N VAL A 78 7.93 7.85 8.60
CA VAL A 78 9.21 8.29 8.02
C VAL A 78 10.22 7.16 8.09
N GLU A 79 10.27 6.44 9.21
CA GLU A 79 11.15 5.29 9.39
C GLU A 79 10.79 4.16 8.43
N LEU A 80 9.50 3.83 8.27
CA LEU A 80 9.04 2.82 7.32
C LEU A 80 9.36 3.17 5.87
N SER A 81 9.31 4.46 5.53
CA SER A 81 9.58 4.94 4.17
C SER A 81 11.09 4.97 3.85
N ASN A 82 11.94 5.30 4.83
CA ASN A 82 13.40 5.43 4.62
C ASN A 82 14.21 4.21 5.11
N GLY A 83 13.63 3.34 5.93
CA GLY A 83 14.35 2.36 6.73
C GLY A 83 14.57 1.00 6.09
N HIS A 84 14.41 0.88 4.76
CA HIS A 84 14.53 -0.41 4.05
C HIS A 84 13.63 -1.50 4.65
N TYR A 85 12.38 -1.13 4.91
CA TYR A 85 11.37 -2.05 5.42
C TYR A 85 10.78 -2.89 4.30
N TYR A 86 10.38 -4.11 4.66
CA TYR A 86 9.72 -5.07 3.78
C TYR A 86 8.40 -5.50 4.41
N ILE A 87 7.40 -5.73 3.56
CA ILE A 87 6.07 -6.17 3.96
C ILE A 87 5.70 -7.45 3.23
N ARG A 88 5.11 -8.41 3.94
CA ARG A 88 4.54 -9.62 3.35
C ARG A 88 3.26 -10.05 4.06
N CYS A 89 2.41 -10.76 3.34
CA CYS A 89 1.29 -11.47 3.92
C CYS A 89 1.79 -12.82 4.43
N THR A 90 1.66 -13.06 5.73
CA THR A 90 2.06 -14.32 6.36
C THR A 90 0.92 -15.33 6.46
N GLY A 91 -0.31 -14.88 6.27
CA GLY A 91 -1.46 -15.77 6.23
C GLY A 91 -2.79 -15.03 6.22
N LYS A 92 -3.86 -15.80 6.07
CA LYS A 92 -5.24 -15.30 6.12
C LYS A 92 -5.96 -15.99 7.27
N GLU A 93 -6.50 -15.19 8.18
CA GLU A 93 -7.27 -15.66 9.32
C GLU A 93 -8.73 -15.18 9.14
N GLY A 94 -9.56 -16.05 8.56
CA GLY A 94 -10.95 -15.72 8.22
C GLY A 94 -11.07 -14.60 7.17
N LYS A 95 -11.59 -13.43 7.59
CA LYS A 95 -11.71 -12.22 6.75
C LYS A 95 -10.53 -11.25 6.94
N SER A 96 -9.58 -11.57 7.80
CA SER A 96 -8.41 -10.73 8.07
C SER A 96 -7.15 -11.34 7.45
N TYR A 97 -6.23 -10.46 7.05
CA TYR A 97 -4.91 -10.86 6.58
C TYR A 97 -3.90 -10.56 7.68
N ASN A 98 -3.01 -11.52 7.93
CA ASN A 98 -1.86 -11.35 8.80
C ASN A 98 -0.71 -10.82 7.94
N VAL A 99 -0.17 -9.69 8.39
CA VAL A 99 0.87 -8.95 7.69
C VAL A 99 2.06 -8.82 8.61
N ASP A 100 3.23 -9.10 8.05
CA ASP A 100 4.51 -9.01 8.72
C ASP A 100 5.31 -7.91 8.06
N ILE A 101 5.75 -6.94 8.86
CA ILE A 101 6.64 -5.86 8.43
C ILE A 101 7.95 -6.01 9.18
N TYR A 102 9.04 -6.17 8.44
CA TYR A 102 10.37 -6.37 9.00
C TYR A 102 11.40 -5.53 8.27
N LYS A 103 12.48 -5.21 8.98
CA LYS A 103 13.66 -4.57 8.41
C LYS A 103 14.64 -5.64 7.96
N LYS A 104 15.24 -5.44 6.78
CA LYS A 104 16.29 -6.31 6.26
C LYS A 104 17.65 -5.63 6.34
#